data_AF-A0A096C6T5-F1
#
_entry.id   AF-A0A096C6T5-F1
#
_cell.length_a   1.000
_cell.length_b   1.000
_cell.length_c   1.000
_cell.angle_alpha   90.00
_cell.angle_beta   90.00
_cell.angle_gamma   90.00
#
_symmetry.space_group_name_H-M   'P 1'
#
loop_
_entity.id
_entity.type
_entity.pdbx_description
1 polymer ?
#
loop_
_entity_poly.entity_id
_entity_poly.type
_entity_poly.pdbx_seq_one_letter_code
_entity_poly.pdbx_strand_id
1 'polypeptide(L)' 'MTAEEYFQQGNEYRKKGELSKAMNCYLEAIALEPESPALEAKKMLEDVFNFYNKDAYNP' A
#
# COMPACT_ATOMS: atom_id res chain seq x y z
N MET A 1 -10.76 13.42 -2.66
CA MET A 1 -10.66 12.21 -3.47
C MET A 1 -11.56 11.14 -2.88
N THR A 2 -12.11 10.26 -3.72
CA THR A 2 -12.86 9.07 -3.30
C THR A 2 -11.91 7.93 -2.91
N ALA A 3 -12.43 6.88 -2.26
CA ALA A 3 -11.64 5.69 -1.95
C ALA A 3 -11.05 5.05 -3.22
N GLU A 4 -11.82 5.03 -4.32
CA GLU A 4 -11.36 4.54 -5.62
C GLU A 4 -10.23 5.40 -6.20
N GLU A 5 -10.35 6.72 -6.16
CA GLU A 5 -9.29 7.62 -6.65
C GLU A 5 -7.99 7.45 -5.86
N TYR A 6 -8.06 7.32 -4.53
CA TYR A 6 -6.89 7.02 -3.71
C TYR A 6 -6.30 5.65 -4.02
N PHE A 7 -7.14 4.63 -4.23
CA PHE A 7 -6.67 3.30 -4.63
C PHE A 7 -5.93 3.34 -5.98
N GLN A 8 -6.48 4.04 -6.98
CA GLN A 8 -5.82 4.18 -8.27
C GLN A 8 -4.51 4.96 -8.17
N GLN A 9 -4.48 6.07 -7.42
CA GLN A 9 -3.24 6.81 -7.18
C GLN A 9 -2.18 5.96 -6.47
N GLY A 10 -2.58 5.17 -5.48
CA GLY A 10 -1.70 4.22 -4.82
C GLY A 10 -1.13 3.19 -5.79
N ASN A 11 -1.94 2.68 -6.72
CA ASN A 11 -1.49 1.77 -7.78
C ASN A 11 -0.49 2.42 -8.73
N GLU A 12 -0.65 3.71 -9.04
CA GLU A 12 0.33 4.45 -9.84
C GLU A 12 1.66 4.59 -9.11
N TYR A 13 1.65 4.95 -7.83
CA TYR A 13 2.86 5.02 -7.01
C TYR A 13 3.53 3.65 -6.89
N ARG A 14 2.75 2.58 -6.70
CA ARG A 14 3.25 1.21 -6.66
C ARG A 14 3.95 0.82 -7.97
N LYS A 15 3.37 1.16 -9.13
CA LYS A 15 3.99 0.94 -10.45
C LYS A 15 5.30 1.72 -10.63
N LYS A 16 5.42 2.90 -10.01
CA LYS A 16 6.66 3.71 -10.00
C LYS A 16 7.71 3.23 -8.99
N GLY A 17 7.39 2.23 -8.16
CA GLY A 17 8.25 1.75 -7.08
C GLY A 17 8.22 2.62 -5.81
N GLU A 18 7.35 3.64 -5.77
CA GLU A 18 7.21 4.55 -4.63
C GLU A 18 6.30 3.92 -3.55
N LEU A 19 6.73 2.79 -2.99
CA LEU A 19 5.89 1.94 -2.12
C LEU A 19 5.37 2.66 -0.87
N SER A 20 6.16 3.55 -0.26
CA SER A 20 5.71 4.33 0.91
C SER A 20 4.58 5.30 0.53
N LYS A 21 4.64 5.93 -0.65
CA LYS A 21 3.55 6.80 -1.14
C LYS A 21 2.32 5.99 -1.49
N ALA A 22 2.51 4.83 -2.11
CA ALA A 22 1.41 3.90 -2.39
C ALA A 22 0.69 3.46 -1.10
N MET A 23 1.44 3.13 -0.05
CA MET A 23 0.90 2.79 1.27
C MET A 23 0.03 3.91 1.84
N ASN A 24 0.51 5.16 1.80
CA ASN A 24 -0.28 6.30 2.29
C ASN A 24 -1.60 6.44 1.53
N CYS A 25 -1.58 6.35 0.19
CA CYS A 25 -2.82 6.38 -0.60
C CYS A 25 -3.78 5.25 -0.23
N TYR A 26 -3.28 4.03 -0.01
CA TYR A 26 -4.14 2.91 0.39
C TYR A 26 -4.74 3.11 1.79
N LEU A 27 -4.00 3.70 2.73
CA LEU A 27 -4.54 4.05 4.05
C LEU A 27 -5.67 5.08 3.97
N GLU A 28 -5.53 6.11 3.12
CA GLU A 28 -6.60 7.09 2.88
C GLU A 28 -7.83 6.44 2.24
N ALA A 29 -7.64 5.52 1.28
CA ALA A 29 -8.74 4.77 0.68
C ALA A 29 -9.49 3.91 1.71
N ILE A 30 -8.77 3.20 2.58
CA ILE A 30 -9.34 2.36 3.66
C ILE A 30 -10.06 3.23 4.70
N ALA A 31 -9.54 4.42 5.01
CA ALA A 31 -10.17 5.33 5.95
C ALA A 31 -11.54 5.83 5.46
N LEU A 32 -11.70 5.98 4.14
CA LEU A 32 -12.97 6.33 3.51
C LEU A 32 -13.90 5.12 3.34
N GLU A 33 -13.35 3.99 2.89
CA GLU A 33 -14.09 2.75 2.64
C GLU A 33 -13.26 1.56 3.14
N PRO A 34 -13.54 1.05 4.35
CA PRO A 34 -12.75 -0.02 4.97
C PRO A 34 -12.73 -1.34 4.20
N GLU A 35 -13.76 -1.57 3.38
CA GLU A 35 -13.91 -2.78 2.55
C GLU A 35 -13.40 -2.57 1.11
N SER A 36 -12.76 -1.42 0.82
CA SER A 36 -12.23 -1.14 -0.51
C SER A 36 -11.07 -2.08 -0.89
N PRO A 37 -10.78 -2.25 -2.19
CA PRO A 37 -9.65 -3.05 -2.68
C PRO A 37 -8.27 -2.61 -2.14
N ALA A 38 -8.18 -1.39 -1.59
CA ALA A 38 -6.98 -0.87 -0.96
C ALA A 38 -6.53 -1.69 0.26
N LEU A 39 -7.44 -2.36 0.96
CA LEU A 39 -7.09 -3.23 2.10
C LEU A 39 -6.15 -4.36 1.68
N GLU A 40 -6.45 -5.04 0.57
CA GLU A 40 -5.60 -6.11 0.05
C GLU A 40 -4.29 -5.58 -0.52
N ALA A 41 -4.33 -4.41 -1.18
CA ALA A 41 -3.11 -3.76 -1.68
C ALA A 41 -2.16 -3.33 -0.55
N LYS A 42 -2.70 -2.85 0.57
CA LYS A 42 -1.96 -2.55 1.78
C LYS A 42 -1.29 -3.80 2.35
N LYS A 43 -2.02 -4.91 2.51
CA LYS A 43 -1.46 -6.19 2.96
C LYS A 43 -0.30 -6.66 2.09
N MET A 44 -0.44 -6.60 0.76
CA MET A 44 0.65 -6.94 -0.17
C MET A 44 1.90 -6.07 0.05
N LEU A 45 1.74 -4.76 0.28
CA LEU A 45 2.88 -3.90 0.58
C LEU A 45 3.50 -4.20 1.95
N GLU A 46 2.69 -4.52 2.95
CA GLU A 46 3.19 -4.94 4.28
C GLU A 46 4.03 -6.23 4.15
N ASP A 47 3.59 -7.20 3.36
CA ASP A 47 4.37 -8.41 3.08
C ASP A 47 5.70 -8.11 2.39
N VAL A 48 5.70 -7.20 1.41
CA VAL A 48 6.91 -6.74 0.71
C VAL A 48 7.87 -6.07 1.71
N PHE A 49 7.39 -5.16 2.54
CA PHE A 49 8.22 -4.50 3.56
C PHE A 49 8.74 -5.47 4.60
N ASN A 50 7.92 -6.45 5.02
CA ASN A 50 8.32 -7.49 5.95
C ASN A 50 9.39 -8.41 5.36
N PHE A 51 9.32 -8.73 4.06
CA PHE A 51 10.36 -9.47 3.36
C PHE A 51 11.71 -8.73 3.43
N TYR A 52 11.72 -7.44 3.05
CA TYR A 52 12.93 -6.62 3.13
C TYR A 52 13.43 -6.41 4.58
N ASN A 53 12.54 -6.30 5.56
CA ASN A 53 12.93 -6.16 6.97
C ASN A 53 13.46 -7.46 7.59
N LYS A 54 13.09 -8.64 7.07
CA LYS A 54 13.66 -9.92 7.50
C LYS A 54 15.09 -10.11 6.98
N ASP A 55 15.41 -9.61 5.79
CA ASP A 55 16.78 -9.60 5.27
C ASP A 55 17.73 -8.70 6.11
N ALA A 56 17.20 -7.72 6.84
CA ALA A 56 17.98 -6.91 7.79
C ALA A 56 18.37 -7.67 9.08
N TYR A 57 17.75 -8.83 9.35
CA TYR A 57 17.91 -9.62 10.58
C TYR A 57 18.35 -11.07 10.30
N ASN A 58 19.07 -11.32 9.21
CA ASN A 58 19.76 -12.59 9.01
C ASN A 58 21.27 -12.41 9.27
N PRO A 59 21.74 -12.58 10.53
CA PRO A 59 23.17 -12.58 10.87
C PRO A 59 23.94 -13.73 10.23
#